data_AF-A0A086MPB2-F1
#
_entry.id   AF-A0A086MPB2-F1
#
_cell.length_a   1.000
_cell.length_b   1.000
_cell.length_c   1.000
_cell.angle_alpha   90.00
_cell.angle_beta   90.00
_cell.angle_gamma   90.00
#
_symmetry.space_group_name_H-M   'P 1'
#
loop_
_entity.id
_entity.type
_entity.pdbx_description
1 polymer ?
#
loop_
_entity_poly.entity_id
_entity_poly.type
_entity_poly.pdbx_seq_one_letter_code
_entity_poly.pdbx_strand_id
1 'polypeptide(L)'
;MTITKKLFYQTAQGLGNEDWFYLARDTGTGRTFVMHDWSRLSGNSYQPGSADIDLEVFLSDRGASQDKLRELIGTLVTEEA
;
A
#
# COMPACT_ATOMS: atom_id res chain seq x y z
N MET A 1 -14.72 -4.02 -12.70
CA MET A 1 -13.62 -3.18 -12.20
C MET A 1 -12.37 -4.03 -12.22
N THR A 2 -11.37 -3.66 -13.00
CA THR A 2 -10.14 -4.46 -13.17
C THR A 2 -9.01 -3.69 -12.52
N ILE A 3 -8.53 -4.18 -11.37
CA ILE A 3 -7.49 -3.53 -10.59
C ILE A 3 -6.16 -4.20 -10.87
N THR A 4 -5.17 -3.41 -11.25
CA THR A 4 -3.76 -3.83 -11.25
C THR A 4 -3.10 -3.28 -10.00
N LYS A 5 -2.38 -4.12 -9.25
CA LYS A 5 -1.70 -3.69 -8.02
C LYS A 5 -0.27 -4.22 -7.92
N LYS A 6 0.62 -3.43 -7.32
CA LYS A 6 2.02 -3.78 -7.07
C LYS A 6 2.34 -3.60 -5.59
N LEU A 7 2.78 -4.66 -4.92
CA LEU A 7 3.24 -4.59 -3.53
C LEU A 7 4.49 -3.71 -3.47
N PHE A 8 4.49 -2.72 -2.56
CA PHE A 8 5.67 -1.86 -2.34
C PHE A 8 6.16 -1.89 -0.90
N TYR A 9 5.32 -2.33 0.05
CA TYR A 9 5.71 -2.43 1.45
C TYR A 9 4.93 -3.53 2.15
N GLN A 10 5.59 -4.25 3.05
CA GLN A 10 4.94 -5.20 3.95
C GLN A 10 5.58 -5.14 5.34
N THR A 11 4.78 -5.32 6.38
CA THR A 11 5.28 -5.62 7.73
C THR A 11 4.98 -7.08 8.03
N ALA A 12 6.02 -7.83 8.40
CA ALA A 12 5.89 -9.18 8.93
C ALA A 12 6.24 -9.13 10.41
N GLN A 13 5.31 -8.69 11.26
CA GLN A 13 5.56 -8.60 12.71
C GLN A 13 5.43 -9.97 13.42
N GLY A 14 5.11 -11.02 12.67
CA GLY A 14 4.84 -12.34 13.21
C GLY A 14 3.49 -12.42 13.92
N LEU A 15 3.09 -13.63 14.31
CA LEU A 15 1.82 -13.91 15.03
C LEU A 15 0.56 -13.38 14.31
N GLY A 16 0.61 -13.32 12.97
CA GLY A 16 -0.46 -12.86 12.06
C GLY A 16 -0.91 -11.42 12.24
N ASN A 17 -0.02 -10.57 12.76
CA ASN A 17 -0.11 -9.12 12.66
C ASN A 17 0.76 -8.65 11.49
N GLU A 18 0.11 -8.47 10.35
CA GLU A 18 0.80 -8.18 9.10
C GLU A 18 0.06 -7.07 8.37
N ASP A 19 0.84 -6.23 7.69
CA ASP A 19 0.33 -5.16 6.83
C ASP A 19 0.95 -5.34 5.46
N TRP A 20 0.15 -5.18 4.41
CA TRP A 20 0.57 -5.20 3.02
C TRP A 20 0.05 -3.95 2.33
N PHE A 21 0.94 -3.17 1.75
CA PHE A 21 0.60 -1.96 1.02
C PHE A 21 0.93 -2.13 -0.46
N TYR A 22 -0.07 -1.85 -1.30
CA TYR A 22 0.03 -1.96 -2.73
C TYR A 22 -0.28 -0.62 -3.40
N LEU A 23 0.48 -0.28 -4.44
CA LEU A 23 0.10 0.77 -5.37
C LEU A 23 -0.87 0.15 -6.37
N ALA A 24 -2.11 0.61 -6.36
CA ALA A 24 -3.19 0.08 -7.18
C ALA A 24 -3.66 1.11 -8.22
N ARG A 25 -4.05 0.61 -9.38
CA ARG A 25 -4.70 1.37 -10.44
C ARG A 25 -5.95 0.65 -10.89
N ASP A 26 -7.08 1.34 -10.84
CA ASP A 26 -8.29 0.89 -11.52
C ASP A 26 -8.15 1.20 -13.02
N THR A 27 -8.12 0.15 -13.83
CA THR A 27 -7.96 0.29 -15.28
C THR A 27 -9.21 0.80 -15.99
N GLY A 28 -10.38 0.77 -15.33
CA GLY A 28 -11.63 1.31 -15.87
C GLY A 28 -11.75 2.82 -15.69
N THR A 29 -11.31 3.35 -14.56
CA THR A 29 -11.39 4.79 -14.23
C THR A 29 -10.07 5.53 -14.38
N GLY A 30 -8.95 4.80 -14.45
CA GLY A 30 -7.61 5.36 -14.41
C GLY A 30 -7.17 5.82 -13.01
N ARG A 31 -8.02 5.70 -11.99
CA ARG A 31 -7.72 6.12 -10.61
C ARG A 31 -6.58 5.31 -10.03
N THR A 32 -5.58 6.01 -9.49
CA THR A 32 -4.45 5.42 -8.77
C THR A 32 -4.60 5.70 -7.28
N PHE A 33 -4.45 4.67 -6.45
CA PHE A 33 -4.65 4.72 -5.00
C PHE A 33 -3.77 3.69 -4.30
N VAL A 34 -3.69 3.77 -2.98
CA VAL A 34 -3.00 2.75 -2.17
C VAL A 34 -4.03 1.78 -1.62
N MET A 35 -3.83 0.49 -1.85
CA MET A 35 -4.56 -0.56 -1.13
C MET A 35 -3.75 -0.98 0.08
N HIS A 36 -4.37 -0.93 1.26
CA HIS A 36 -3.81 -1.43 2.50
C HIS A 36 -4.59 -2.66 2.92
N ASP A 37 -3.98 -3.82 2.78
CA ASP A 37 -4.50 -5.08 3.31
C ASP A 37 -3.79 -5.35 4.66
N TRP A 38 -4.51 -5.88 5.63
CA TRP A 38 -3.91 -6.29 6.91
C TRP A 38 -4.50 -7.59 7.42
N SER A 39 -3.74 -8.27 8.26
CA SER A 39 -4.21 -9.35 9.12
C SER A 39 -3.88 -8.96 10.55
N ARG A 40 -4.85 -9.15 11.46
CA ARG A 40 -4.63 -8.97 12.90
C ARG A 40 -5.11 -10.20 13.66
N LEU A 41 -4.39 -10.59 14.69
CA LEU A 41 -4.87 -11.61 15.62
C LEU A 41 -5.89 -10.97 16.58
N SER A 42 -7.12 -11.50 16.56
CA SER A 42 -8.19 -11.08 17.45
C SER A 42 -8.69 -12.31 18.23
N GLY A 43 -8.28 -12.39 19.49
CA GLY A 43 -8.45 -13.59 20.31
C GLY A 43 -7.71 -14.78 19.70
N ASN A 44 -8.46 -15.79 19.26
CA ASN A 44 -7.92 -17.05 18.72
C ASN A 44 -8.07 -17.16 17.19
N SER A 45 -8.34 -16.05 16.49
CA SER A 45 -8.58 -16.05 15.04
C SER A 45 -7.94 -14.83 14.36
N TYR A 46 -7.50 -15.04 13.13
CA TYR A 46 -6.99 -13.96 12.29
C TYR A 46 -8.14 -13.24 11.61
N GLN A 47 -8.17 -11.93 11.74
CA GLN A 47 -9.15 -11.05 11.10
C GLN A 47 -8.44 -10.27 10.00
N PRO A 48 -8.70 -10.60 8.72
CA PRO A 48 -8.22 -9.79 7.62
C PRO A 48 -9.07 -8.52 7.49
N GLY A 49 -8.44 -7.45 7.01
CA GLY A 49 -9.13 -6.24 6.60
C GLY A 49 -8.43 -5.61 5.40
N SER A 50 -9.14 -4.69 4.74
CA SER A 50 -8.65 -3.97 3.58
C SER A 50 -9.23 -2.57 3.55
N ALA A 51 -8.43 -1.59 3.12
CA ALA A 51 -8.85 -0.22 2.90
C ALA A 51 -8.18 0.35 1.64
N ASP A 52 -8.97 1.10 0.87
CA ASP A 52 -8.49 1.92 -0.23
C ASP A 52 -8.21 3.33 0.29
N ILE A 53 -7.01 3.82 0.06
CA ILE A 53 -6.53 5.12 0.55
C ILE A 53 -6.13 5.96 -0.66
N ASP A 54 -6.68 7.17 -0.76
CA ASP A 54 -6.27 8.10 -1.81
C ASP A 54 -4.78 8.42 -1.70
N LEU A 55 -4.10 8.46 -2.85
CA LEU A 55 -2.64 8.56 -2.90
C LEU A 55 -2.13 9.84 -2.23
N GLU A 56 -2.84 10.96 -2.41
CA GLU A 56 -2.52 12.25 -1.77
C GLU A 56 -2.63 12.17 -0.24
N VAL A 57 -3.69 11.52 0.26
CA VAL A 57 -3.93 11.33 1.69
C VAL A 57 -2.84 10.45 2.27
N PHE A 58 -2.52 9.33 1.61
CA PHE A 58 -1.47 8.42 2.05
C PHE A 58 -0.10 9.10 2.13
N LEU A 59 0.26 9.89 1.12
CA LEU A 59 1.55 10.60 1.04
C LEU A 59 1.61 11.87 1.91
N SER A 60 0.49 12.33 2.46
CA SER A 60 0.48 13.45 3.41
C SER A 60 1.07 13.09 4.77
N ASP A 61 1.11 11.79 5.09
CA ASP A 61 1.66 11.27 6.35
C ASP A 61 3.17 10.89 6.22
N ARG A 62 3.81 10.63 7.37
CA ARG A 62 5.18 10.14 7.48
C ARG A 62 5.21 8.75 8.09
N GLY A 63 5.94 7.86 7.45
CA GLY A 63 6.09 6.48 7.91
C GLY A 63 6.86 5.65 6.89
N ALA A 64 7.30 4.46 7.33
CA ALA A 64 8.13 3.58 6.52
C ALA A 64 7.46 3.15 5.21
N SER A 65 6.13 2.95 5.20
CA SER A 65 5.38 2.62 4.00
C SER A 65 5.32 3.82 3.03
N GLN A 66 5.10 5.04 3.53
CA GLN A 66 5.12 6.25 2.71
C GLN A 66 6.51 6.51 2.12
N ASP A 67 7.58 6.31 2.90
CA ASP A 67 8.95 6.49 2.43
C ASP A 67 9.29 5.48 1.33
N LYS A 68 8.85 4.23 1.47
CA LYS A 68 9.01 3.22 0.41
C LYS A 68 8.21 3.53 -0.84
N LEU A 69 7.03 4.12 -0.71
CA LEU A 69 6.29 4.59 -1.88
C LEU A 69 7.00 5.76 -2.58
N ARG A 70 7.55 6.71 -1.82
CA ARG A 70 8.35 7.82 -2.38
C ARG A 70 9.60 7.32 -3.08
N GLU A 71 10.31 6.34 -2.50
CA GLU A 71 11.45 5.67 -3.13
C GLU A 71 11.03 5.03 -4.46
N LEU A 72 9.93 4.28 -4.46
CA LEU A 72 9.39 3.66 -5.67
C LEU A 72 9.05 4.71 -6.75
N ILE A 73 8.36 5.80 -6.38
CA ILE A 73 8.05 6.90 -7.30
C ILE A 73 9.35 7.54 -7.81
N GLY A 74 10.33 7.76 -6.93
CA GLY A 74 11.64 8.31 -7.28
C GLY A 74 12.36 7.47 -8.34
N THR A 75 12.22 6.14 -8.32
CA THR A 75 12.79 5.29 -9.38
C THR A 75 12.19 5.49 -10.77
N LEU A 76 11.00 6.12 -10.85
CA LEU A 76 10.28 6.38 -12.11
C LEU A 76 10.57 7.77 -12.67
N VAL A 77 11.08 8.69 -11.85
CA VAL A 77 11.46 10.03 -12.25
C VAL A 77 12.98 10.09 -12.30
N THR A 78 13.54 9.90 -13.49
CA THR A 78 14.95 10.19 -13.72
C THR A 78 15.14 11.71 -13.67
N GLU A 79 16.06 12.20 -12.85
CA GLU A 79 16.51 13.59 -12.99
C GLU A 79 17.21 13.71 -14.35
N GLU A 80 16.59 14.43 -15.31
CA GLU A 80 17.32 14.81 -16.52
C GLU A 80 18.45 15.76 -16.10
N ALA A 81 19.69 15.31 -16.29
CA ALA A 81 20.91 16.05 -16.00
C ALA A 81 21.19 17.15 -17.03
#